data_AF-A0A6V7VIX9-F1
#
_entry.id   AF-A0A6V7VIX9-F1
#
_cell.length_a   1.000
_cell.length_b   1.000
_cell.length_c   1.000
_cell.angle_alpha   90.00
_cell.angle_beta   90.00
_cell.angle_gamma   90.00
#
_symmetry.space_group_name_H-M   'P 1'
#
loop_
_entity.id
_entity.type
_entity.pdbx_description
1 polymer ?
#
loop_
_entity_poly.entity_id
_entity_poly.type
_entity_poly.pdbx_seq_one_letter_code
_entity_poly.pdbx_strand_id
1 'polypeptide(L)'
;MHEHFMDAMSIVNETGKPDLFITFTCNPNDPDILKCLFPGQTASDRPDIVTRVFNLKKNYLLNLILNKQIFGEIIGFCWVIEYQKRGLPHLHLLITLSAKDKWRNSKEIDNYISAEIPDEKADKELFDIVKKFMFHGPCSENSLCWDKSKKKCGKKFPKAFRELTEINEDGYPLYKRPNNNRYIYKKGQKLTNQYVVPYNSYLLKTFRSHINVERVSDILVVKYLYDYIYKGYDAATIECVQVGDDGTKKVLNYDEVSKYLEARYLSPCEACWRIFKFPLQGKSHAVDKLDIHLENMQKSFMEKMLLKTKLKMQQKKILH
;
A
#
# COMPACT_ATOMS: atom_id res chain seq x y z
N MET A 1 10.74 12.75 5.66
CA MET A 1 10.48 11.55 4.83
C MET A 1 11.47 10.43 5.17
N HIS A 2 12.79 10.63 5.01
CA HIS A 2 13.82 9.71 5.54
C HIS A 2 13.59 9.33 7.01
N GLU A 3 13.24 10.33 7.81
CA GLU A 3 12.94 10.15 9.23
C GLU A 3 11.78 9.19 9.50
N HIS A 4 10.74 9.16 8.67
CA HIS A 4 9.58 8.30 8.91
C HIS A 4 9.88 6.85 8.58
N PHE A 5 10.70 6.62 7.55
CA PHE A 5 11.26 5.29 7.31
C PHE A 5 12.09 4.84 8.51
N MET A 6 12.95 5.70 9.05
CA MET A 6 13.72 5.38 10.26
C MET A 6 12.81 5.10 11.46
N ASP A 7 11.75 5.89 11.67
CA ASP A 7 10.78 5.65 12.73
C ASP A 7 10.11 4.28 12.59
N ALA A 8 9.69 3.91 11.38
CA ALA A 8 9.09 2.60 11.12
C ALA A 8 10.09 1.47 11.31
N MET A 9 11.34 1.67 10.93
CA MET A 9 12.42 0.71 11.19
C MET A 9 12.68 0.55 12.70
N SER A 10 12.65 1.63 13.49
CA SER A 10 12.73 1.56 14.94
C SER A 10 11.56 0.79 15.56
N ILE A 11 10.34 1.02 15.06
CA ILE A 11 9.16 0.26 15.50
C ILE A 11 9.30 -1.22 15.17
N VAL A 12 9.76 -1.55 13.96
CA VAL A 12 9.99 -2.95 13.56
C VAL A 12 11.13 -3.58 14.35
N ASN A 13 12.15 -2.81 14.73
CA ASN A 13 13.22 -3.28 15.59
C ASN A 13 12.70 -3.64 17.00
N GLU A 14 11.75 -2.87 17.53
CA GLU A 14 11.13 -3.12 18.84
C GLU A 14 10.08 -4.24 18.80
N THR A 15 9.18 -4.21 17.81
CA THR A 15 8.02 -5.12 17.74
C THR A 15 8.30 -6.41 16.97
N GLY A 16 9.43 -6.48 16.27
CA GLY A 16 9.75 -7.52 15.31
C GLY A 16 9.15 -7.25 13.93
N LYS A 17 9.45 -8.16 13.00
CA LYS A 17 9.02 -8.04 11.60
C LYS A 17 7.49 -7.93 11.48
N PRO A 18 6.98 -7.07 10.56
CA PRO A 18 5.55 -7.03 10.26
C PRO A 18 5.03 -8.40 9.84
N ASP A 19 3.78 -8.69 10.17
CA ASP A 19 3.09 -9.92 9.80
C ASP A 19 2.12 -9.70 8.64
N LEU A 20 1.50 -8.51 8.55
CA LEU A 20 0.52 -8.17 7.51
C LEU A 20 0.86 -6.89 6.79
N PHE A 21 0.59 -6.89 5.49
CA PHE A 21 0.55 -5.72 4.63
C PHE A 21 -0.84 -5.61 4.00
N ILE A 22 -1.53 -4.52 4.31
CA ILE A 22 -2.87 -4.24 3.84
C ILE A 22 -2.82 -3.00 2.97
N THR A 23 -3.42 -3.08 1.79
CA THR A 23 -3.66 -1.89 0.97
C THR A 23 -5.15 -1.68 0.76
N PHE A 24 -5.59 -0.42 0.80
CA PHE A 24 -7.00 -0.06 0.61
C PHE A 24 -7.10 1.09 -0.36
N THR A 25 -7.71 0.84 -1.52
CA THR A 25 -7.93 1.84 -2.58
C THR A 25 -9.29 2.50 -2.40
N CYS A 26 -9.38 3.82 -2.61
CA CYS A 26 -10.67 4.50 -2.65
C CYS A 26 -11.54 3.99 -3.81
N ASN A 27 -12.81 3.67 -3.53
CA ASN A 27 -13.80 3.36 -4.56
C ASN A 27 -14.54 4.65 -4.95
N PRO A 28 -14.34 5.23 -6.15
CA PRO A 28 -15.05 6.43 -6.56
C PRO A 28 -16.56 6.19 -6.77
N ASN A 29 -16.98 4.94 -6.94
CA ASN A 29 -18.38 4.53 -7.06
C ASN A 29 -18.96 4.08 -5.71
N ASP A 30 -18.37 4.54 -4.60
CA ASP A 30 -18.91 4.24 -3.27
C ASP A 30 -20.28 4.93 -3.10
N PRO A 31 -21.31 4.23 -2.60
CA PRO A 31 -22.63 4.83 -2.40
C PRO A 31 -22.60 6.10 -1.54
N ASP A 32 -21.69 6.19 -0.57
CA ASP A 32 -21.56 7.36 0.31
C ASP A 32 -21.01 8.58 -0.45
N ILE A 33 -20.24 8.37 -1.52
CA ILE A 33 -19.79 9.44 -2.42
C ILE A 33 -20.92 9.80 -3.38
N LEU A 34 -21.51 8.80 -4.04
CA LEU A 34 -22.50 9.00 -5.10
C LEU A 34 -23.74 9.75 -4.61
N LYS A 35 -24.19 9.49 -3.37
CA LYS A 35 -25.33 10.20 -2.75
C LYS A 35 -25.10 11.70 -2.58
N CYS A 36 -23.85 12.16 -2.57
CA CYS A 36 -23.49 13.55 -2.36
C CYS A 36 -23.19 14.29 -3.67
N LEU A 37 -23.35 13.63 -4.82
CA LEU A 37 -23.13 14.22 -6.14
C LEU A 37 -24.43 14.82 -6.70
N PHE A 38 -24.32 16.00 -7.32
CA PHE A 38 -25.42 16.57 -8.10
C PHE A 38 -25.58 15.85 -9.45
N PRO A 39 -26.76 15.96 -10.11
CA PRO A 39 -26.96 15.42 -11.44
C PRO A 39 -25.86 15.87 -12.42
N GLY A 40 -25.27 14.91 -13.12
CA GLY A 40 -24.16 15.16 -14.07
C GLY A 40 -22.76 15.20 -13.44
N GLN A 41 -22.63 15.20 -12.11
CA GLN A 41 -21.32 15.14 -11.45
C GLN A 41 -20.80 13.71 -11.34
N THR A 42 -19.47 13.60 -11.35
CA THR A 42 -18.71 12.40 -11.04
C THR A 42 -17.90 12.61 -9.76
N ALA A 43 -17.35 11.52 -9.21
CA ALA A 43 -16.48 11.60 -8.04
C ALA A 43 -15.27 12.53 -8.25
N SER A 44 -14.76 12.62 -9.48
CA SER A 44 -13.63 13.50 -9.83
C SER A 44 -13.98 14.98 -9.68
N ASP A 45 -15.25 15.35 -9.82
CA ASP A 45 -15.73 16.73 -9.68
C ASP A 45 -15.87 17.17 -8.23
N ARG A 46 -15.88 16.20 -7.28
CA ARG A 46 -16.03 16.43 -5.84
C ARG A 46 -14.91 15.77 -5.03
N PRO A 47 -13.65 16.17 -5.24
CA PRO A 47 -12.50 15.61 -4.51
C PRO A 47 -12.60 15.84 -3.00
N ASP A 48 -13.30 16.89 -2.57
CA ASP A 48 -13.60 17.18 -1.17
C ASP A 48 -14.43 16.06 -0.50
N ILE A 49 -15.46 15.56 -1.21
CA ILE A 49 -16.30 14.45 -0.74
C ILE A 49 -15.49 13.16 -0.74
N VAL A 50 -14.81 12.86 -1.86
CA VAL A 50 -14.00 11.64 -2.01
C VAL A 50 -13.00 11.52 -0.88
N THR A 51 -12.25 12.59 -0.60
CA THR A 51 -11.26 12.64 0.47
C THR A 51 -11.89 12.44 1.86
N ARG A 52 -13.02 13.08 2.16
CA ARG A 52 -13.71 12.93 3.45
C ARG A 52 -14.22 11.51 3.66
N VAL A 53 -14.92 10.96 2.68
CA VAL A 53 -15.46 9.60 2.75
C VAL A 53 -14.34 8.57 2.90
N PHE A 54 -13.25 8.71 2.14
CA PHE A 54 -12.13 7.80 2.27
C PHE A 54 -11.45 7.89 3.64
N ASN A 55 -11.24 9.09 4.19
CA ASN A 55 -10.66 9.24 5.53
C ASN A 55 -11.55 8.60 6.61
N LEU A 56 -12.87 8.74 6.51
CA LEU A 56 -13.83 8.06 7.41
C LEU A 56 -13.71 6.54 7.31
N LYS A 57 -13.68 5.98 6.09
CA LYS A 57 -13.53 4.53 5.89
C LYS A 57 -12.18 4.02 6.36
N LYS A 58 -11.10 4.77 6.12
CA LYS A 58 -9.75 4.49 6.65
C LYS A 58 -9.75 4.44 8.18
N ASN A 59 -10.36 5.42 8.84
CA ASN A 59 -10.47 5.43 10.31
C ASN A 59 -11.31 4.24 10.81
N TYR A 60 -12.38 3.88 10.10
CA TYR A 60 -13.17 2.71 10.45
C TYR A 60 -12.39 1.40 10.27
N LEU A 61 -11.61 1.26 9.19
CA LEU A 61 -10.71 0.12 8.99
C LEU A 61 -9.69 0.00 10.14
N LEU A 62 -9.07 1.12 10.52
CA LEU A 62 -8.15 1.15 11.66
C LEU A 62 -8.85 0.78 12.97
N ASN A 63 -10.09 1.22 13.20
CA ASN A 63 -10.85 0.82 14.39
C ASN A 63 -11.13 -0.69 14.42
N LEU A 64 -11.54 -1.28 13.28
CA LEU A 64 -11.77 -2.72 13.18
C LEU A 64 -10.49 -3.52 13.49
N ILE A 65 -9.36 -3.07 12.95
CA ILE A 65 -8.08 -3.77 13.12
C ILE A 65 -7.52 -3.58 14.53
N LEU A 66 -7.44 -2.34 15.01
CA LEU A 66 -6.73 -2.00 16.25
C LEU A 66 -7.58 -2.22 17.50
N ASN A 67 -8.87 -1.84 17.45
CA ASN A 67 -9.74 -1.87 18.62
C ASN A 67 -10.65 -3.10 18.65
N LYS A 68 -11.18 -3.52 17.49
CA LYS A 68 -11.98 -4.75 17.39
C LYS A 68 -11.13 -6.00 17.15
N GLN A 69 -9.82 -5.83 16.92
CA GLN A 69 -8.84 -6.92 16.83
C GLN A 69 -9.27 -8.05 15.89
N ILE A 70 -9.83 -7.71 14.72
CA ILE A 70 -10.35 -8.70 13.75
C ILE A 70 -9.28 -9.68 13.23
N PHE A 71 -8.00 -9.36 13.43
CA PHE A 71 -6.85 -10.20 13.07
C PHE A 71 -6.08 -10.72 14.28
N GLY A 72 -6.52 -10.37 15.50
CA GLY A 72 -5.78 -10.56 16.75
C GLY A 72 -5.23 -9.26 17.33
N GLU A 73 -4.50 -9.37 18.45
CA GLU A 73 -3.89 -8.23 19.12
C GLU A 73 -2.74 -7.64 18.30
N ILE A 74 -2.77 -6.32 18.11
CA ILE A 74 -1.76 -5.58 17.36
C ILE A 74 -0.76 -4.94 18.32
N ILE A 75 0.52 -5.26 18.18
CA ILE A 75 1.60 -4.69 18.99
C ILE A 75 2.38 -3.58 18.24
N GLY A 76 2.24 -3.50 16.92
CA GLY A 76 2.89 -2.48 16.12
C GLY A 76 2.12 -2.20 14.83
N PHE A 77 2.08 -0.94 14.41
CA PHE A 77 1.59 -0.59 13.07
C PHE A 77 2.26 0.67 12.53
N CYS A 78 2.29 0.77 11.20
CA CYS A 78 2.64 1.96 10.44
C CYS A 78 1.73 2.05 9.22
N TRP A 79 1.17 3.23 8.94
CA TRP A 79 0.37 3.43 7.75
C TRP A 79 0.66 4.76 7.08
N VAL A 80 0.39 4.80 5.77
CA VAL A 80 0.63 5.93 4.89
C VAL A 80 -0.48 6.05 3.85
N ILE A 81 -0.82 7.28 3.48
CA ILE A 81 -1.68 7.61 2.34
C ILE A 81 -0.82 8.01 1.15
N GLU A 82 -0.91 7.22 0.08
CA GLU A 82 -0.39 7.53 -1.25
C GLU A 82 -1.54 8.01 -2.14
N TYR A 83 -1.25 8.88 -3.10
CA TYR A 83 -2.20 9.26 -4.16
C TYR A 83 -1.78 8.54 -5.43
N GLN A 84 -2.58 7.58 -5.86
CA GLN A 84 -2.30 6.86 -7.11
C GLN A 84 -2.42 7.79 -8.31
N LYS A 85 -1.94 7.37 -9.49
CA LYS A 85 -1.92 8.18 -10.75
C LYS A 85 -3.22 8.91 -11.12
N ARG A 86 -4.38 8.45 -10.65
CA ARG A 86 -5.69 9.09 -10.86
C ARG A 86 -6.06 10.12 -9.78
N GLY A 87 -5.14 10.39 -8.86
CA GLY A 87 -5.34 11.28 -7.72
C GLY A 87 -6.16 10.71 -6.58
N LEU A 88 -6.62 9.45 -6.65
CA LEU A 88 -7.43 8.87 -5.57
C LEU A 88 -6.54 8.44 -4.39
N PRO A 89 -7.01 8.64 -3.15
CA PRO A 89 -6.25 8.23 -1.97
C PRO A 89 -6.19 6.71 -1.85
N HIS A 90 -5.03 6.24 -1.41
CA HIS A 90 -4.70 4.83 -1.24
C HIS A 90 -3.94 4.64 0.07
N LEU A 91 -4.46 3.77 0.93
CA LEU A 91 -3.81 3.43 2.18
C LEU A 91 -2.86 2.26 1.97
N HIS A 92 -1.67 2.38 2.54
CA HIS A 92 -0.78 1.27 2.84
C HIS A 92 -0.65 1.14 4.35
N LEU A 93 -0.80 -0.07 4.87
CA LEU A 93 -0.79 -0.36 6.30
C LEU A 93 0.05 -1.60 6.56
N LEU A 94 1.07 -1.46 7.40
CA LEU A 94 1.85 -2.54 7.99
C LEU A 94 1.43 -2.79 9.42
N ILE A 95 1.33 -4.06 9.80
CA ILE A 95 0.86 -4.50 11.10
C ILE A 95 1.77 -5.62 11.62
N THR A 96 2.11 -5.54 12.90
CA THR A 96 2.79 -6.58 13.67
C THR A 96 1.82 -7.13 14.71
N LEU A 97 1.57 -8.44 14.65
CA LEU A 97 0.70 -9.17 15.56
C LEU A 97 1.45 -9.59 16.84
N SER A 98 0.70 -9.68 17.94
CA SER A 98 1.18 -10.25 19.19
C SER A 98 1.64 -11.71 18.97
N ALA A 99 2.61 -12.18 19.76
CA ALA A 99 3.17 -13.52 19.58
C ALA A 99 2.14 -14.66 19.69
N LYS A 100 1.07 -14.47 20.46
CA LYS A 100 -0.03 -15.43 20.64
C LYS A 100 -0.99 -15.48 19.46
N ASP A 101 -1.15 -14.36 18.74
CA ASP A 101 -2.13 -14.23 17.64
C ASP A 101 -1.49 -14.35 16.24
N LYS A 102 -0.16 -14.53 16.16
CA LYS A 102 0.53 -14.77 14.89
C LYS A 102 0.01 -16.05 14.23
N TRP A 103 -0.29 -15.95 12.94
CA TRP A 103 -0.72 -17.09 12.12
C TRP A 103 0.49 -17.94 11.75
N ARG A 104 0.58 -19.16 12.29
CA ARG A 104 1.78 -20.02 12.21
C ARG A 104 1.71 -21.07 11.13
N ASN A 105 0.50 -21.45 10.71
CA ASN A 105 0.29 -22.49 9.70
C ASN A 105 -0.63 -22.03 8.57
N SER A 106 -0.62 -22.78 7.48
CA SER A 106 -1.40 -22.49 6.28
C SER A 106 -2.91 -22.38 6.54
N LYS A 107 -3.44 -23.22 7.43
CA LYS A 107 -4.87 -23.24 7.75
C LYS A 107 -5.32 -21.97 8.46
N GLU A 108 -4.52 -21.47 9.39
CA GLU A 108 -4.77 -20.19 10.05
C GLU A 108 -4.75 -19.03 9.05
N ILE A 109 -3.80 -19.04 8.10
CA ILE A 109 -3.75 -18.02 7.04
C ILE A 109 -5.03 -18.07 6.19
N ASP A 110 -5.45 -19.27 5.79
CA ASP A 110 -6.64 -19.47 4.94
C ASP A 110 -7.95 -19.05 5.64
N ASN A 111 -7.99 -19.00 6.97
CA ASN A 111 -9.13 -18.46 7.72
C ASN A 111 -9.28 -16.94 7.55
N TYR A 112 -8.18 -16.22 7.31
CA TYR A 112 -8.18 -14.75 7.23
C TYR A 112 -7.96 -14.21 5.81
N ILE A 113 -7.23 -14.93 4.97
CA ILE A 113 -6.86 -14.51 3.61
C ILE A 113 -7.31 -15.58 2.62
N SER A 114 -8.09 -15.16 1.63
CA SER A 114 -8.45 -15.97 0.47
C SER A 114 -7.90 -15.35 -0.81
N ALA A 115 -7.52 -16.20 -1.76
CA ALA A 115 -7.20 -15.80 -3.13
C ALA A 115 -8.02 -16.61 -4.13
N GLU A 116 -9.26 -16.95 -3.76
CA GLU A 116 -10.18 -17.77 -4.53
C GLU A 116 -11.36 -16.95 -5.07
N ILE A 117 -11.99 -17.45 -6.13
CA ILE A 117 -13.31 -17.01 -6.56
C ILE A 117 -14.34 -17.68 -5.62
N PRO A 118 -15.14 -16.91 -4.86
CA PRO A 118 -16.20 -17.45 -4.02
C PRO A 118 -17.19 -18.29 -4.84
N ASP A 119 -17.90 -19.20 -4.18
CA ASP A 119 -19.02 -19.87 -4.83
C ASP A 119 -20.20 -18.89 -4.98
N GLU A 120 -20.61 -18.62 -6.21
CA GLU A 120 -21.73 -17.72 -6.50
C GLU A 120 -23.04 -18.20 -5.86
N LYS A 121 -23.25 -19.51 -5.73
CA LYS A 121 -24.46 -20.06 -5.11
C LYS A 121 -24.43 -19.96 -3.58
N ALA A 122 -23.26 -20.06 -2.97
CA ALA A 122 -23.12 -20.00 -1.52
C ALA A 122 -23.07 -18.55 -0.99
N ASP A 123 -22.37 -17.66 -1.70
CA ASP A 123 -22.21 -16.26 -1.30
C ASP A 123 -22.12 -15.36 -2.54
N LYS A 124 -23.28 -15.07 -3.12
CA LYS A 124 -23.41 -14.20 -4.29
C LYS A 124 -22.84 -12.80 -4.05
N GLU A 125 -23.05 -12.25 -2.85
CA GLU A 125 -22.54 -10.92 -2.49
C GLU A 125 -21.01 -10.88 -2.55
N LEU A 126 -20.33 -11.84 -1.90
CA LEU A 126 -18.87 -11.89 -1.93
C LEU A 126 -18.35 -12.16 -3.34
N PHE A 127 -19.01 -13.04 -4.09
CA PHE A 127 -18.67 -13.31 -5.49
C PHE A 127 -18.67 -12.04 -6.34
N ASP A 128 -19.75 -11.24 -6.26
CA ASP A 128 -19.88 -9.99 -7.01
C ASP A 128 -18.82 -8.96 -6.61
N ILE A 129 -18.52 -8.85 -5.31
CA ILE A 129 -17.47 -7.95 -4.79
C ILE A 129 -16.09 -8.39 -5.27
N VAL A 130 -15.75 -9.68 -5.15
CA VAL A 130 -14.46 -10.23 -5.59
C VAL A 130 -14.29 -10.05 -7.09
N LYS A 131 -15.31 -10.40 -7.89
CA LYS A 131 -15.34 -10.20 -9.35
C LYS A 131 -15.06 -8.75 -9.74
N LYS A 132 -15.62 -7.79 -9.01
CA LYS A 132 -15.48 -6.36 -9.28
C LYS A 132 -14.10 -5.82 -8.86
N PHE A 133 -13.67 -6.13 -7.64
CA PHE A 133 -12.55 -5.44 -7.00
C PHE A 133 -11.26 -6.25 -6.91
N MET A 134 -11.31 -7.58 -6.82
CA MET A 134 -10.15 -8.40 -6.46
C MET A 134 -9.56 -9.20 -7.61
N PHE A 135 -9.69 -8.71 -8.84
CA PHE A 135 -9.04 -9.33 -10.00
C PHE A 135 -7.93 -8.47 -10.56
N HIS A 136 -6.74 -9.07 -10.62
CA HIS A 136 -5.71 -8.60 -11.51
C HIS A 136 -6.23 -8.70 -12.95
N GLY A 137 -6.21 -7.59 -13.67
CA GLY A 137 -6.64 -7.56 -15.05
C GLY A 137 -5.75 -8.44 -15.94
N PRO A 138 -6.22 -8.79 -17.14
CA PRO A 138 -5.33 -9.38 -18.13
C PRO A 138 -4.18 -8.41 -18.40
N CYS A 139 -2.96 -8.92 -18.32
CA CYS A 139 -1.75 -8.14 -18.54
C CYS A 139 -1.45 -8.08 -20.03
N SER A 140 -1.13 -6.89 -20.51
CA SER A 140 -0.60 -6.65 -21.85
C SER A 140 0.64 -5.75 -21.75
N GLU A 141 1.38 -5.59 -22.84
CA GLU A 141 2.57 -4.73 -22.87
C GLU A 141 2.30 -3.27 -22.48
N ASN A 142 1.06 -2.83 -22.63
CA ASN A 142 0.58 -1.49 -22.25
C ASN A 142 0.11 -1.40 -20.79
N SER A 143 0.09 -2.52 -20.07
CA SER A 143 -0.34 -2.55 -18.66
C SER A 143 0.77 -2.00 -17.76
N LEU A 144 0.43 -1.17 -16.78
CA LEU A 144 1.39 -0.63 -15.80
C LEU A 144 2.14 -1.72 -15.01
N CYS A 145 1.54 -2.91 -14.89
CA CYS A 145 2.16 -4.05 -14.23
C CYS A 145 3.12 -4.84 -15.13
N TRP A 146 3.21 -4.53 -16.43
CA TRP A 146 4.02 -5.28 -17.37
C TRP A 146 5.49 -4.90 -17.27
N ASP A 147 6.34 -5.89 -17.01
CA ASP A 147 7.78 -5.75 -17.09
C ASP A 147 8.21 -5.97 -18.55
N LYS A 148 8.50 -4.87 -19.24
CA LYS A 148 8.94 -4.89 -20.65
C LYS A 148 10.21 -5.71 -20.85
N SER A 149 11.13 -5.72 -19.87
CA SER A 149 12.39 -6.45 -19.96
C SER A 149 12.19 -7.96 -19.88
N LYS A 150 11.31 -8.41 -19.00
CA LYS A 150 11.03 -9.84 -18.77
C LYS A 150 9.86 -10.37 -19.59
N LYS A 151 9.22 -9.52 -20.40
CA LYS A 151 8.01 -9.81 -21.19
C LYS A 151 6.95 -10.56 -20.38
N LYS A 152 6.75 -10.15 -19.13
CA LYS A 152 5.80 -10.77 -18.20
C LYS A 152 5.25 -9.77 -17.20
N CYS A 153 4.19 -10.14 -16.50
CA CYS A 153 3.68 -9.33 -15.40
C CYS A 153 4.71 -9.23 -14.26
N GLY A 154 5.12 -8.02 -13.89
CA GLY A 154 6.01 -7.75 -12.76
C GLY A 154 5.42 -8.15 -11.41
N LYS A 155 4.08 -8.24 -11.30
CA LYS A 155 3.38 -8.79 -10.13
C LYS A 155 3.24 -10.32 -10.16
N LYS A 156 3.81 -10.98 -11.18
CA LYS A 156 3.85 -12.44 -11.37
C LYS A 156 2.45 -13.06 -11.53
N PHE A 157 1.55 -12.39 -12.25
CA PHE A 157 0.27 -12.96 -12.67
C PHE A 157 0.35 -13.54 -14.09
N PRO A 158 -0.36 -14.64 -14.40
CA PRO A 158 -1.14 -15.48 -13.47
C PRO A 158 -0.27 -16.17 -12.42
N LYS A 159 -0.79 -16.34 -11.21
CA LYS A 159 -0.16 -17.14 -10.14
C LYS A 159 -0.35 -18.63 -10.43
N ALA A 160 0.47 -19.51 -9.87
CA ALA A 160 0.27 -20.95 -9.99
C ALA A 160 -1.02 -21.41 -9.27
N PHE A 161 -1.66 -22.46 -9.78
CA PHE A 161 -2.72 -23.15 -9.03
C PHE A 161 -2.11 -23.90 -7.85
N ARG A 162 -2.83 -23.92 -6.74
CA ARG A 162 -2.44 -24.59 -5.49
C ARG A 162 -3.69 -25.02 -4.73
N GLU A 163 -3.74 -26.27 -4.29
CA GLU A 163 -4.87 -26.79 -3.50
C GLU A 163 -4.82 -26.36 -2.04
N LEU A 164 -3.63 -26.02 -1.52
CA LEU A 164 -3.40 -25.56 -0.16
C LEU A 164 -2.42 -24.39 -0.16
N THR A 165 -2.48 -23.54 0.86
CA THR A 165 -1.46 -22.51 1.08
C THR A 165 -0.16 -23.17 1.52
N GLU A 166 0.96 -22.74 0.93
CA GLU A 166 2.30 -23.21 1.28
C GLU A 166 3.16 -22.02 1.74
N ILE A 167 4.04 -22.24 2.71
CA ILE A 167 4.99 -21.23 3.17
C ILE A 167 6.33 -21.55 2.51
N ASN A 168 6.82 -20.63 1.67
CA ASN A 168 8.13 -20.79 1.03
C ASN A 168 9.27 -20.71 2.05
N GLU A 169 10.49 -21.09 1.62
CA GLU A 169 11.73 -20.95 2.41
C GLU A 169 11.95 -19.52 2.92
N ASP A 170 11.60 -18.51 2.12
CA ASP A 170 11.65 -17.09 2.48
C ASP A 170 10.52 -16.66 3.45
N GLY A 171 9.68 -17.59 3.90
CA GLY A 171 8.53 -17.37 4.77
C GLY A 171 7.30 -16.75 4.08
N TYR A 172 7.40 -16.39 2.80
CA TYR A 172 6.28 -15.78 2.07
C TYR A 172 5.22 -16.84 1.71
N PRO A 173 3.92 -16.59 1.98
CA PRO A 173 2.87 -17.56 1.67
C PRO A 173 2.53 -17.57 0.18
N LEU A 174 2.55 -18.77 -0.39
CA LEU A 174 1.93 -19.05 -1.67
C LEU A 174 0.49 -19.50 -1.42
N TYR A 175 -0.43 -18.54 -1.53
CA TYR A 175 -1.85 -18.76 -1.23
C TYR A 175 -2.50 -19.85 -2.08
N LYS A 176 -3.42 -20.55 -1.44
CA LYS A 176 -4.37 -21.47 -2.06
C LYS A 176 -5.15 -20.80 -3.20
N ARG A 177 -5.13 -21.46 -4.35
CA ARG A 177 -5.79 -21.09 -5.61
C ARG A 177 -6.15 -22.39 -6.33
N PRO A 178 -7.24 -23.07 -5.94
CA PRO A 178 -7.52 -24.41 -6.46
C PRO A 178 -7.92 -24.33 -7.93
N ASN A 179 -7.68 -25.39 -8.69
CA ASN A 179 -8.17 -25.47 -10.07
C ASN A 179 -9.60 -26.05 -10.11
N ASN A 180 -10.55 -25.32 -9.52
CA ASN A 180 -11.93 -25.76 -9.33
C ASN A 180 -12.89 -25.36 -10.47
N ASN A 181 -12.36 -25.07 -11.65
CA ASN A 181 -13.12 -24.61 -12.83
C ASN A 181 -13.95 -23.33 -12.63
N ARG A 182 -13.75 -22.56 -11.54
CA ARG A 182 -14.36 -21.23 -11.39
C ARG A 182 -13.61 -20.19 -12.20
N TYR A 183 -14.35 -19.32 -12.87
CA TYR A 183 -13.79 -18.25 -13.68
C TYR A 183 -14.76 -17.08 -13.84
N ILE A 184 -14.21 -15.95 -14.28
CA ILE A 184 -14.97 -14.79 -14.77
C ILE A 184 -14.46 -14.40 -16.15
N TYR A 185 -15.27 -13.65 -16.91
CA TYR A 185 -14.81 -12.96 -18.11
C TYR A 185 -14.50 -11.50 -17.81
N LYS A 186 -13.30 -11.04 -18.20
CA LYS A 186 -12.88 -9.63 -18.09
C LYS A 186 -12.11 -9.24 -19.34
N LYS A 187 -12.58 -8.20 -20.05
CA LYS A 187 -12.00 -7.75 -21.35
C LYS A 187 -11.84 -8.91 -22.37
N GLY A 188 -12.85 -9.76 -22.48
CA GLY A 188 -12.85 -10.90 -23.40
C GLY A 188 -11.96 -12.08 -23.00
N GLN A 189 -11.25 -12.02 -21.87
CA GLN A 189 -10.40 -13.10 -21.38
C GLN A 189 -11.02 -13.84 -20.20
N LYS A 190 -10.87 -15.17 -20.18
CA LYS A 190 -11.27 -16.04 -19.07
C LYS A 190 -10.22 -15.97 -17.96
N LEU A 191 -10.60 -15.45 -16.80
CA LEU A 191 -9.73 -15.34 -15.62
C LEU A 191 -10.18 -16.31 -14.53
N THR A 192 -9.25 -17.14 -14.05
CA THR A 192 -9.46 -18.14 -12.99
C THR A 192 -8.93 -17.63 -11.64
N ASN A 193 -8.92 -18.50 -10.62
CA ASN A 193 -8.31 -18.24 -9.30
C ASN A 193 -6.85 -17.75 -9.38
N GLN A 194 -6.15 -18.00 -10.48
CA GLN A 194 -4.77 -17.53 -10.70
C GLN A 194 -4.64 -16.00 -10.75
N TYR A 195 -5.75 -15.29 -11.00
CA TYR A 195 -5.78 -13.82 -11.17
C TYR A 195 -6.35 -13.08 -9.96
N VAL A 196 -6.82 -13.80 -8.94
CA VAL A 196 -7.42 -13.18 -7.76
C VAL A 196 -6.34 -12.54 -6.89
N VAL A 197 -6.54 -11.30 -6.48
CA VAL A 197 -5.69 -10.60 -5.52
C VAL A 197 -6.08 -11.05 -4.11
N PRO A 198 -5.14 -11.41 -3.22
CA PRO A 198 -5.47 -11.87 -1.86
C PRO A 198 -6.34 -10.88 -1.08
N TYR A 199 -7.35 -11.39 -0.38
CA TYR A 199 -8.33 -10.56 0.32
C TYR A 199 -8.82 -11.20 1.61
N ASN A 200 -9.36 -10.36 2.51
CA ASN A 200 -10.16 -10.80 3.64
C ASN A 200 -11.65 -10.58 3.34
N SER A 201 -12.47 -11.63 3.48
CA SER A 201 -13.89 -11.61 3.10
C SER A 201 -14.71 -10.59 3.90
N TYR A 202 -14.46 -10.50 5.21
CA TYR A 202 -15.11 -9.56 6.11
C TYR A 202 -14.84 -8.11 5.72
N LEU A 203 -13.56 -7.76 5.46
CA LEU A 203 -13.19 -6.43 5.01
C LEU A 203 -13.81 -6.07 3.65
N LEU A 204 -13.82 -6.99 2.69
CA LEU A 204 -14.42 -6.73 1.38
C LEU A 204 -15.92 -6.45 1.47
N LYS A 205 -16.67 -7.25 2.24
CA LYS A 205 -18.11 -7.02 2.45
C LYS A 205 -18.37 -5.68 3.13
N THR A 206 -17.53 -5.33 4.09
CA THR A 206 -17.64 -4.08 4.85
C THR A 206 -17.40 -2.85 3.97
N PHE A 207 -16.33 -2.85 3.18
CA PHE A 207 -15.88 -1.64 2.48
C PHE A 207 -16.26 -1.58 1.01
N ARG A 208 -16.65 -2.70 0.38
CA ARG A 208 -17.01 -2.78 -1.05
C ARG A 208 -16.02 -2.02 -1.94
N SER A 209 -14.73 -2.27 -1.71
CA SER A 209 -13.63 -1.66 -2.44
C SER A 209 -12.48 -2.64 -2.62
N HIS A 210 -11.49 -2.26 -3.42
CA HIS A 210 -10.25 -3.02 -3.55
C HIS A 210 -9.43 -2.92 -2.26
N ILE A 211 -9.41 -4.02 -1.49
CA ILE A 211 -8.57 -4.18 -0.29
C ILE A 211 -7.72 -5.45 -0.45
N ASN A 212 -6.42 -5.27 -0.64
CA ASN A 212 -5.46 -6.37 -0.64
C ASN A 212 -5.01 -6.66 0.79
N VAL A 213 -4.99 -7.93 1.19
CA VAL A 213 -4.46 -8.35 2.49
C VAL A 213 -3.43 -9.44 2.23
N GLU A 214 -2.17 -9.15 2.52
CA GLU A 214 -1.07 -10.09 2.36
C GLU A 214 -0.36 -10.31 3.68
N ARG A 215 -0.08 -11.57 4.02
CA ARG A 215 0.91 -11.90 5.03
C ARG A 215 2.31 -11.70 4.47
N VAL A 216 3.16 -11.06 5.25
CA VAL A 216 4.52 -10.69 4.90
C VAL A 216 5.49 -11.35 5.88
N SER A 217 6.69 -11.67 5.39
CA SER A 217 7.69 -12.42 6.15
C SER A 217 9.04 -11.71 6.27
N ASP A 218 9.19 -10.58 5.58
CA ASP A 218 10.45 -9.86 5.38
C ASP A 218 10.32 -8.39 5.79
N ILE A 219 11.33 -7.88 6.47
CA ILE A 219 11.48 -6.47 6.84
C ILE A 219 11.61 -5.56 5.61
N LEU A 220 12.02 -6.09 4.45
CA LEU A 220 12.05 -5.35 3.19
C LEU A 220 10.69 -4.75 2.81
N VAL A 221 9.58 -5.28 3.35
CA VAL A 221 8.25 -4.68 3.17
C VAL A 221 8.18 -3.25 3.72
N VAL A 222 8.96 -2.91 4.76
CA VAL A 222 9.05 -1.54 5.29
C VAL A 222 9.67 -0.63 4.24
N LYS A 223 10.75 -1.10 3.58
CA LYS A 223 11.31 -0.37 2.45
C LYS A 223 10.27 -0.19 1.35
N TYR A 224 9.51 -1.24 1.00
CA TYR A 224 8.42 -1.11 0.03
C TYR A 224 7.37 -0.07 0.44
N LEU A 225 6.91 -0.04 1.70
CA LEU A 225 5.95 0.96 2.18
C LEU A 225 6.44 2.37 1.92
N TYR A 226 7.72 2.63 2.21
CA TYR A 226 8.31 3.94 2.07
C TYR A 226 8.82 4.23 0.65
N ASP A 227 9.13 3.23 -0.18
CA ASP A 227 9.46 3.40 -1.60
C ASP A 227 8.31 4.06 -2.36
N TYR A 228 7.05 3.80 -1.98
CA TYR A 228 5.88 4.49 -2.55
C TYR A 228 5.78 5.96 -2.12
N ILE A 229 6.34 6.32 -0.96
CA ILE A 229 6.49 7.72 -0.53
C ILE A 229 7.69 8.37 -1.24
N TYR A 230 8.78 7.61 -1.43
CA TYR A 230 10.04 8.05 -2.01
C TYR A 230 10.06 8.09 -3.52
N LYS A 231 9.04 7.55 -4.21
CA LYS A 231 8.91 7.61 -5.68
C LYS A 231 8.89 9.03 -6.26
N GLY A 232 8.95 10.05 -5.40
CA GLY A 232 8.92 11.44 -5.78
C GLY A 232 7.49 11.89 -6.00
N TYR A 233 7.31 13.19 -5.96
CA TYR A 233 6.09 13.78 -6.47
C TYR A 233 6.18 13.83 -7.99
N ASP A 234 5.05 13.67 -8.68
CA ASP A 234 4.98 13.99 -10.10
C ASP A 234 5.39 15.47 -10.25
N ALA A 235 6.45 15.74 -11.00
CA ALA A 235 6.94 17.09 -11.27
C ALA A 235 6.57 17.47 -12.70
N ALA A 236 6.04 18.68 -12.87
CA ALA A 236 5.78 19.27 -14.17
C ALA A 236 6.77 20.41 -14.39
N THR A 237 7.51 20.34 -15.49
CA THR A 237 8.34 21.45 -15.96
C THR A 237 7.45 22.42 -16.74
N ILE A 238 7.27 23.62 -16.21
CA ILE A 238 6.50 24.70 -16.85
C ILE A 238 7.51 25.64 -17.51
N GLU A 239 7.43 25.80 -18.83
CA GLU A 239 8.19 26.83 -19.55
C GLU A 239 7.40 28.14 -19.55
N CYS A 240 7.97 29.20 -18.99
CA CYS A 240 7.36 30.53 -19.01
C CYS A 240 7.82 31.28 -20.25
N VAL A 241 6.89 31.64 -21.15
CA VAL A 241 7.17 32.40 -22.37
C VAL A 241 6.42 33.72 -22.32
N GLN A 242 7.13 34.84 -22.50
CA GLN A 242 6.51 36.16 -22.64
C GLN A 242 6.11 36.38 -24.10
N VAL A 243 4.82 36.65 -24.34
CA VAL A 243 4.27 36.97 -25.66
C VAL A 243 4.19 38.48 -25.76
N GLY A 244 4.81 39.07 -26.80
CA GLY A 244 4.65 40.50 -27.09
C GLY A 244 3.24 40.82 -27.59
N ASP A 245 2.85 42.10 -27.55
CA ASP A 245 1.53 42.57 -28.01
C ASP A 245 1.25 42.27 -29.51
N ASP A 246 2.29 41.93 -30.28
CA ASP A 246 2.25 41.52 -31.69
C ASP A 246 2.16 39.99 -31.89
N GLY A 247 2.00 39.22 -30.81
CA GLY A 247 1.96 37.76 -30.84
C GLY A 247 3.32 37.09 -31.04
N THR A 248 4.41 37.86 -31.11
CA THR A 248 5.77 37.30 -31.25
C THR A 248 6.31 36.86 -29.90
N LYS A 249 6.91 35.66 -29.88
CA LYS A 249 7.59 35.13 -28.69
C LYS A 249 8.89 35.93 -28.50
N LYS A 250 8.94 36.80 -27.49
CA LYS A 250 10.19 37.48 -27.11
C LYS A 250 11.00 36.56 -26.21
N VAL A 251 12.24 36.27 -26.62
CA VAL A 251 13.20 35.55 -25.78
C VAL A 251 13.67 36.51 -24.68
N LEU A 252 13.35 36.18 -23.43
CA LEU A 252 13.86 36.88 -22.26
C LEU A 252 15.40 36.83 -22.23
N ASN A 253 15.98 37.91 -21.72
CA ASN A 253 17.40 38.01 -21.40
C ASN A 253 17.83 36.80 -20.55
N TYR A 254 19.04 36.30 -20.81
CA TYR A 254 19.50 34.93 -20.55
C TYR A 254 19.62 34.59 -19.05
N ASP A 255 18.50 34.29 -18.39
CA ASP A 255 18.47 33.72 -17.03
C ASP A 255 17.75 32.35 -17.07
N GLU A 256 18.53 31.26 -16.96
CA GLU A 256 18.02 29.88 -16.97
C GLU A 256 17.03 29.61 -15.83
N VAL A 257 17.16 30.30 -14.69
CA VAL A 257 16.29 30.14 -13.51
C VAL A 257 14.89 30.69 -13.77
N SER A 258 14.78 31.74 -14.59
CA SER A 258 13.51 32.39 -14.95
C SER A 258 12.69 31.64 -16.01
N LYS A 259 13.27 30.60 -16.65
CA LYS A 259 12.71 29.97 -17.85
C LYS A 259 11.90 28.71 -17.56
N TYR A 260 12.24 28.00 -16.48
CA TYR A 260 11.63 26.72 -16.13
C TYR A 260 11.23 26.71 -14.65
N LEU A 261 9.93 26.61 -14.39
CA LEU A 261 9.40 26.31 -13.06
C LEU A 261 9.22 24.80 -12.95
N GLU A 262 9.96 24.17 -12.05
CA GLU A 262 9.70 22.79 -11.64
C GLU A 262 8.59 22.81 -10.57
N ALA A 263 7.35 22.56 -11.01
CA ALA A 263 6.19 22.57 -10.15
C ALA A 263 5.82 21.15 -9.71
N ARG A 264 5.57 20.98 -8.41
CA ARG A 264 5.01 19.75 -7.88
C ARG A 264 3.54 19.62 -8.27
N TYR A 265 3.19 18.55 -8.99
CA TYR A 265 1.80 18.19 -9.22
C TYR A 265 1.18 17.67 -7.92
N LEU A 266 0.07 18.28 -7.52
CA LEU A 266 -0.76 17.84 -6.41
C LEU A 266 -2.12 17.45 -6.98
N SER A 267 -2.55 16.22 -6.74
CA SER A 267 -3.88 15.80 -7.15
C SER A 267 -4.97 16.58 -6.37
N PRO A 268 -6.17 16.77 -6.93
CA PRO A 268 -7.25 17.47 -6.22
C PRO A 268 -7.60 16.84 -4.86
N CYS A 269 -7.60 15.51 -4.76
CA CYS A 269 -7.85 14.84 -3.48
C CYS A 269 -6.70 15.06 -2.49
N GLU A 270 -5.44 15.09 -2.94
CA GLU A 270 -4.28 15.41 -2.07
C GLU A 270 -4.36 16.84 -1.55
N ALA A 271 -4.72 17.79 -2.40
CA ALA A 271 -4.94 19.18 -2.00
C ALA A 271 -6.03 19.27 -0.92
N CYS A 272 -7.19 18.63 -1.16
CA CYS A 272 -8.26 18.57 -0.18
C CYS A 272 -7.82 17.91 1.15
N TRP A 273 -7.02 16.84 1.08
CA TRP A 273 -6.51 16.15 2.28
C TRP A 273 -5.66 17.06 3.15
N ARG A 274 -4.79 17.86 2.52
CA ARG A 274 -3.95 18.86 3.19
C ARG A 274 -4.79 20.01 3.75
N ILE A 275 -5.77 20.53 3.00
CA ILE A 275 -6.70 21.58 3.44
C ILE A 275 -7.47 21.13 4.69
N PHE A 276 -7.95 19.89 4.71
CA PHE A 276 -8.63 19.33 5.89
C PHE A 276 -7.68 18.92 7.02
N LYS A 277 -6.37 19.10 6.85
CA LYS A 277 -5.33 18.73 7.82
C LYS A 277 -5.42 17.26 8.26
N PHE A 278 -5.81 16.38 7.34
CA PHE A 278 -5.83 14.96 7.63
C PHE A 278 -4.40 14.41 7.67
N PRO A 279 -4.08 13.51 8.62
CA PRO A 279 -2.74 12.93 8.70
C PRO A 279 -2.47 12.07 7.46
N LEU A 280 -1.32 12.29 6.81
CA LEU A 280 -0.85 11.50 5.66
C LEU A 280 -0.22 10.17 6.07
N GLN A 281 0.12 10.02 7.35
CA GLN A 281 0.75 8.83 7.91
C GLN A 281 0.41 8.71 9.40
N GLY A 282 0.59 7.52 9.95
CA GLY A 282 0.47 7.26 11.39
C GLY A 282 1.23 6.01 11.81
N LYS A 283 1.55 5.95 13.10
CA LYS A 283 2.35 4.87 13.70
C LYS A 283 1.90 4.60 15.14
N SER A 284 2.17 3.40 15.63
CA SER A 284 1.76 2.98 16.99
C SER A 284 2.63 3.57 18.10
N HIS A 285 3.93 3.79 17.84
CA HIS A 285 4.87 4.27 18.86
C HIS A 285 5.36 5.68 18.54
N ALA A 286 5.51 6.49 19.59
CA ALA A 286 6.35 7.67 19.54
C ALA A 286 7.82 7.21 19.41
N VAL A 287 8.58 7.89 18.54
CA VAL A 287 10.01 7.60 18.34
C VAL A 287 10.73 8.91 18.56
N ASP A 288 11.47 8.97 19.66
CA ASP A 288 12.31 10.13 19.98
C ASP A 288 13.70 9.92 19.39
N LYS A 289 14.22 10.99 18.79
CA LYS A 289 15.57 11.00 18.23
C LYS A 289 16.49 11.60 19.27
N LEU A 290 17.50 10.83 19.67
CA LEU A 290 18.62 11.37 20.44
C LEU A 290 19.66 11.87 19.44
N ASP A 291 19.94 13.18 19.46
CA ASP A 291 21.04 13.79 18.70
C ASP A 291 22.38 13.37 19.33
N ILE A 292 22.83 12.16 19.04
CA ILE A 292 24.16 11.67 19.43
C ILE A 292 25.08 11.85 18.22
N HIS A 293 26.03 12.77 18.33
CA HIS A 293 27.13 12.91 17.37
C HIS A 293 28.46 12.72 18.10
N LEU A 294 29.46 12.18 17.41
CA LEU A 294 30.84 12.23 17.88
C LEU A 294 31.39 13.64 17.64
N GLU A 295 32.33 14.08 18.47
CA GLU A 295 32.96 15.39 18.36
C GLU A 295 33.59 15.56 16.96
N ASN A 296 33.29 16.68 16.29
CA ASN A 296 33.74 16.99 14.93
C ASN A 296 33.26 16.06 13.80
N MET A 297 32.22 15.23 14.02
CA MET A 297 31.59 14.45 12.96
C MET A 297 30.21 14.99 12.59
N GLN A 298 29.88 14.96 11.28
CA GLN A 298 28.49 15.10 10.85
C GLN A 298 27.64 13.99 11.48
N LYS A 299 26.32 14.24 11.61
CA LYS A 299 25.35 13.30 12.18
C LYS A 299 25.57 11.88 11.65
N SER A 300 26.22 11.03 12.46
CA SER A 300 26.35 9.61 12.16
C SER A 300 25.23 8.88 12.89
N PHE A 301 24.24 8.38 12.15
CA PHE A 301 23.24 7.50 12.72
C PHE A 301 23.94 6.30 13.35
N MET A 302 23.60 5.98 14.60
CA MET A 302 24.17 4.85 15.31
C MET A 302 23.71 3.53 14.67
N GLU A 303 24.42 3.04 13.66
CA GLU A 303 24.37 1.63 13.20
C GLU A 303 24.95 0.65 14.25
N LYS A 304 25.40 1.15 15.41
CA LYS A 304 26.09 0.38 16.46
C LYS A 304 25.20 -0.20 17.55
N MET A 305 24.01 -0.71 17.21
CA MET A 305 23.31 -1.69 18.08
C MET A 305 23.13 -3.08 17.46
N LEU A 306 23.51 -3.29 16.20
CA LEU A 306 23.53 -4.62 15.58
C LEU A 306 24.81 -5.44 15.90
N LEU A 307 25.89 -4.81 16.37
CA LEU A 307 27.15 -5.51 16.64
C LEU A 307 27.30 -6.04 18.08
N LYS A 308 26.61 -5.46 19.08
CA LYS A 308 26.76 -5.91 20.48
C LYS A 308 26.00 -7.21 20.81
N THR A 309 25.01 -7.59 20.00
CA THR A 309 24.26 -8.84 20.20
C THR A 309 24.94 -10.05 19.53
N LYS A 310 25.73 -9.84 18.47
CA LYS A 310 26.58 -10.91 17.88
C LYS A 310 27.83 -11.20 18.71
N LEU A 311 28.42 -10.21 19.39
CA LEU A 311 29.61 -10.40 20.22
C LEU A 311 29.32 -11.06 21.58
N LYS A 312 28.11 -10.93 22.14
CA LYS A 312 27.74 -11.62 23.39
C LYS A 312 27.37 -13.10 23.23
N MET A 313 27.05 -13.57 22.02
CA MET A 313 26.77 -14.99 21.76
C MET A 313 28.00 -15.80 21.36
N GLN A 314 29.13 -15.16 20.99
CA GLN A 314 30.39 -15.86 20.72
C GLN A 314 31.32 -15.99 21.94
N GLN A 315 31.07 -15.28 23.04
CA GLN A 315 31.86 -15.40 24.29
C GLN A 315 31.30 -16.42 25.30
N LYS A 316 30.20 -17.11 24.99
CA LYS A 316 29.59 -18.12 25.88
C LYS A 316 29.84 -19.58 25.44
N LYS A 317 30.79 -19.82 24.53
CA LYS A 317 31.22 -21.16 24.08
C LYS A 317 32.70 -21.49 24.36
N ILE A 318 33.35 -20.73 25.23
CA ILE A 318 34.69 -21.05 25.76
C ILE A 318 34.64 -20.82 27.27
N LEU A 319 34.06 -21.77 28.00
CA LEU A 319 34.36 -22.14 29.38
C LEU A 319 33.33 -23.18 29.82
N HIS A 320 33.86 -24.39 30.04
CA HIS A 320 33.23 -25.71 30.25
C HIS A 320 32.76 -26.45 29.00
#